data_AF-A0A7M5WKS3-F1
#
_entry.id   AF-A0A7M5WKS3-F1
#
_cell.length_a   1.000
_cell.length_b   1.000
_cell.length_c   1.000
_cell.angle_alpha   90.00
_cell.angle_beta   90.00
_cell.angle_gamma   90.00
#
_symmetry.space_group_name_H-M   'P 1'
#
loop_
_entity.id
_entity.type
_entity.pdbx_description
1 polymer ?
#
loop_
_entity_poly.entity_id
_entity_poly.type
_entity_poly.pdbx_seq_one_letter_code
_entity_poly.pdbx_strand_id
1 'polypeptide(L)'
;FFQIPENNHGIQPTTIVNEAEDLQPNNLLLFIPILSNEWIVQLHFKILTEHAGGSNWCNIIHVTKGQNNFVYGDRTPATFFNKATSLLSIGSAVNGSKNYARYLTVQYNTEYNVEIHQRYKSGGVYKYSTLLNGEEIHSTDNTQAQQFYDMKVYISDPWLPACNGWIKYIKITNFL
;
A
#
# COMPACT_ATOMS: atom_id res chain seq x y z
N PHE A 1 5.04 -30.39 9.31
CA PHE A 1 3.60 -30.28 9.58
C PHE A 1 3.33 -28.87 10.09
N PHE A 2 2.83 -27.98 9.25
CA PHE A 2 2.40 -26.65 9.69
C PHE A 2 0.87 -26.66 9.77
N GLN A 3 0.35 -26.44 10.97
CA GLN A 3 -1.07 -26.30 11.23
C GLN A 3 -1.57 -24.98 10.63
N ILE A 4 -2.63 -25.09 9.83
CA ILE A 4 -3.39 -23.96 9.30
C ILE A 4 -4.41 -23.57 10.38
N PRO A 5 -4.51 -22.29 10.79
CA PRO A 5 -5.54 -21.85 11.72
C PRO A 5 -6.94 -22.01 11.10
N GLU A 6 -7.86 -22.60 11.85
CA GLU A 6 -9.25 -22.88 11.44
C GLU A 6 -10.11 -21.61 11.41
N ASN A 7 -9.97 -20.81 10.36
CA ASN A 7 -10.93 -19.75 9.98
C ASN A 7 -10.65 -19.15 8.58
N ASN A 8 -10.09 -19.95 7.67
CA ASN A 8 -9.82 -19.54 6.29
C ASN A 8 -11.09 -19.53 5.43
N HIS A 9 -11.77 -18.38 5.38
CA HIS A 9 -12.57 -17.97 4.23
C HIS A 9 -11.65 -17.85 2.99
N GLY A 10 -11.36 -18.98 2.33
CA GLY A 10 -10.90 -18.99 0.94
C GLY A 10 -9.61 -18.20 0.60
N ILE A 11 -8.64 -18.08 1.50
CA ILE A 11 -7.41 -17.30 1.25
C ILE A 11 -6.61 -17.90 0.07
N GLN A 12 -6.57 -17.21 -1.09
CA GLN A 12 -5.52 -17.21 -2.14
C GLN A 12 -5.66 -15.98 -3.07
N PRO A 13 -4.59 -15.44 -3.69
CA PRO A 13 -3.16 -15.66 -3.49
C PRO A 13 -2.52 -14.58 -2.62
N THR A 14 -1.62 -15.02 -1.75
CA THR A 14 -0.65 -14.11 -1.11
C THR A 14 0.51 -13.92 -2.08
N THR A 15 0.80 -12.70 -2.51
CA THR A 15 2.07 -12.46 -3.22
C THR A 15 3.10 -11.95 -2.24
N ILE A 16 4.29 -12.55 -2.24
CA ILE A 16 5.42 -12.21 -1.39
C ILE A 16 6.62 -11.88 -2.28
N VAL A 17 7.18 -10.69 -2.13
CA VAL A 17 8.54 -10.37 -2.57
C VAL A 17 9.42 -10.39 -1.32
N ASN A 18 10.50 -11.16 -1.33
CA ASN A 18 11.34 -11.45 -0.16
C ASN A 18 12.83 -11.08 -0.36
N GLU A 19 13.17 -10.42 -1.46
CA GLU A 19 14.53 -9.94 -1.72
C GLU A 19 14.54 -8.42 -1.76
N ALA A 20 15.65 -7.82 -1.30
CA ALA A 20 15.82 -6.37 -1.33
C ALA A 20 16.04 -5.92 -2.78
N GLU A 21 15.13 -5.08 -3.26
CA GLU A 21 15.17 -4.47 -4.58
C GLU A 21 15.19 -2.94 -4.44
N ASP A 22 16.04 -2.30 -5.23
CA ASP A 22 16.05 -0.83 -5.32
C ASP A 22 14.74 -0.34 -5.92
N LEU A 23 14.26 0.79 -5.42
CA LEU A 23 13.09 1.46 -5.96
C LEU A 23 13.43 2.05 -7.34
N GLN A 24 12.89 1.43 -8.39
CA GLN A 24 13.09 1.82 -9.79
C GLN A 24 11.75 2.24 -10.41
N PRO A 25 11.71 3.31 -11.23
CA PRO A 25 10.46 3.82 -11.77
C PRO A 25 9.77 2.80 -12.68
N ASN A 26 8.44 2.80 -12.68
CA ASN A 26 7.61 1.93 -13.53
C ASN A 26 7.90 0.43 -13.34
N ASN A 27 8.12 -0.01 -12.10
CA ASN A 27 8.31 -1.44 -11.81
C ASN A 27 6.96 -2.08 -11.45
N LEU A 28 6.31 -2.69 -12.46
CA LEU A 28 5.07 -3.46 -12.31
C LEU A 28 5.39 -4.83 -11.70
N LEU A 29 4.95 -5.04 -10.46
CA LEU A 29 5.19 -6.28 -9.73
C LEU A 29 4.21 -7.38 -10.17
N LEU A 30 2.91 -7.09 -10.15
CA LEU A 30 1.88 -8.09 -10.45
C LEU A 30 0.55 -7.47 -10.86
N PHE A 31 -0.33 -8.35 -11.35
CA PHE A 31 -1.72 -8.07 -11.67
C PHE A 31 -2.66 -8.87 -10.73
N ILE A 32 -3.66 -8.20 -10.16
CA ILE A 32 -4.72 -8.79 -9.34
C ILE A 32 -6.05 -8.66 -10.12
N PRO A 33 -6.60 -9.75 -10.68
CA PRO A 33 -7.86 -9.68 -11.43
C PRO A 33 -9.01 -9.10 -10.61
N ILE A 34 -9.10 -9.48 -9.34
CA ILE A 34 -10.11 -8.98 -8.39
C ILE A 34 -9.41 -8.76 -7.04
N LEU A 35 -9.32 -7.50 -6.62
CA LEU A 35 -9.02 -7.14 -5.23
C LEU A 35 -10.36 -7.06 -4.49
N SER A 36 -10.57 -7.89 -3.48
CA SER A 36 -11.84 -7.94 -2.76
C SER A 36 -12.00 -6.71 -1.84
N ASN A 37 -13.12 -6.66 -1.12
CA ASN A 37 -13.35 -5.61 -0.12
C ASN A 37 -12.47 -5.80 1.12
N GLU A 38 -11.81 -6.93 1.27
CA GLU A 38 -11.00 -7.28 2.44
C GLU A 38 -9.59 -7.66 2.01
N TRP A 39 -8.60 -6.89 2.46
CA TRP A 39 -7.22 -7.05 2.06
C TRP A 39 -6.26 -6.51 3.11
N ILE A 40 -5.01 -6.96 3.02
CA ILE A 40 -3.89 -6.46 3.80
C ILE A 40 -2.71 -6.25 2.85
N VAL A 41 -2.07 -5.09 2.95
CA VAL A 41 -0.79 -4.79 2.29
C VAL A 41 0.26 -4.52 3.36
N GLN A 42 1.37 -5.26 3.31
CA GLN A 42 2.50 -5.14 4.23
C GLN A 42 3.75 -4.84 3.42
N LEU A 43 4.57 -3.90 3.88
CA LEU A 43 5.77 -3.45 3.19
C LEU A 43 6.90 -3.14 4.18
N HIS A 44 8.11 -3.58 3.85
CA HIS A 44 9.35 -3.24 4.56
C HIS A 44 10.30 -2.54 3.61
N PHE A 45 10.57 -1.28 3.85
CA PHE A 45 11.37 -0.43 2.97
C PHE A 45 12.29 0.51 3.74
N LYS A 46 13.20 1.15 3.02
CA LYS A 46 14.09 2.19 3.53
C LYS A 46 14.31 3.25 2.48
N ILE A 47 14.15 4.51 2.85
CA ILE A 47 14.57 5.64 2.01
C ILE A 47 15.97 6.05 2.45
N LEU A 48 16.93 6.05 1.53
CA LEU A 48 18.33 6.30 1.83
C LEU A 48 18.64 7.79 1.88
N THR A 49 18.29 8.51 0.82
CA THR A 49 18.51 9.97 0.68
C THR A 49 17.43 10.58 -0.22
N GLU A 50 17.53 11.88 -0.50
CA GLU A 50 16.65 12.55 -1.46
C GLU A 50 16.75 11.92 -2.85
N HIS A 51 15.61 11.75 -3.52
CA HIS A 51 15.58 11.36 -4.93
C HIS A 51 15.83 12.55 -5.87
N ALA A 52 16.43 12.26 -7.02
CA ALA A 52 16.61 13.25 -8.07
C ALA A 52 15.30 13.58 -8.81
N GLY A 53 15.23 14.76 -9.43
CA GLY A 53 14.07 15.20 -10.23
C GLY A 53 13.22 16.28 -9.59
N GLY A 54 12.28 16.83 -10.38
CA GLY A 54 11.54 18.05 -10.03
C GLY A 54 10.36 17.87 -9.08
N SER A 55 9.79 16.66 -8.97
CA SER A 55 8.72 16.39 -7.99
C SER A 55 9.30 16.21 -6.59
N ASN A 56 8.70 16.84 -5.59
CA ASN A 56 9.01 16.56 -4.19
C ASN A 56 8.49 15.20 -3.73
N TRP A 57 7.48 14.66 -4.40
CA TRP A 57 6.92 13.34 -4.10
C TRP A 57 7.55 12.26 -4.96
N CYS A 58 7.89 11.14 -4.34
CA CYS A 58 8.23 9.87 -4.99
C CYS A 58 7.27 8.76 -4.52
N ASN A 59 7.11 7.70 -5.32
CA ASN A 59 6.26 6.56 -4.97
C ASN A 59 7.09 5.40 -4.40
N ILE A 60 6.52 4.67 -3.44
CA ILE A 60 7.08 3.43 -2.88
C ILE A 60 6.28 2.23 -3.37
N ILE A 61 4.95 2.24 -3.15
CA ILE A 61 4.01 1.23 -3.63
C ILE A 61 2.75 1.91 -4.17
N HIS A 62 2.17 1.36 -5.23
CA HIS A 62 0.90 1.82 -5.77
C HIS A 62 0.06 0.63 -6.25
N VAL A 63 -1.00 0.30 -5.52
CA VAL A 63 -2.02 -0.65 -5.94
C VAL A 63 -3.16 0.13 -6.58
N THR A 64 -3.38 -0.06 -7.88
CA THR A 64 -4.14 0.87 -8.72
C THR A 64 -4.96 0.18 -9.81
N LYS A 65 -6.06 0.82 -10.22
CA LYS A 65 -6.82 0.47 -11.43
C LYS A 65 -6.08 0.83 -12.73
N GLY A 66 -4.91 1.45 -12.63
CA GLY A 66 -4.06 1.84 -13.77
C GLY A 66 -3.98 3.33 -14.03
N GLN A 67 -4.39 4.16 -13.07
CA GLN A 67 -4.29 5.62 -13.12
C GLN A 67 -3.77 6.17 -11.78
N ASN A 68 -3.21 7.39 -11.76
CA ASN A 68 -2.54 7.91 -10.57
C ASN A 68 -3.50 8.26 -9.41
N ASN A 69 -4.53 9.06 -9.69
CA ASN A 69 -5.46 9.59 -8.67
C ASN A 69 -6.72 10.21 -9.32
N PHE A 70 -7.24 9.61 -10.38
CA PHE A 70 -8.37 10.16 -11.13
C PHE A 70 -9.71 9.71 -10.53
N VAL A 71 -9.86 8.43 -10.21
CA VAL A 71 -11.10 7.84 -9.72
C VAL A 71 -10.92 7.08 -8.41
N TYR A 72 -12.03 6.77 -7.74
CA TYR A 72 -12.03 5.90 -6.56
C TYR A 72 -11.52 4.50 -6.95
N GLY A 73 -10.56 3.99 -6.18
CA GLY A 73 -9.84 2.75 -6.48
C GLY A 73 -8.48 2.94 -7.13
N ASP A 74 -8.13 4.14 -7.62
CA ASP A 74 -6.82 4.37 -8.22
C ASP A 74 -5.69 4.23 -7.20
N ARG A 75 -5.95 4.51 -5.91
CA ARG A 75 -5.01 4.31 -4.81
C ARG A 75 -5.66 3.36 -3.82
N THR A 76 -5.35 2.07 -3.84
CA THR A 76 -5.96 1.07 -2.93
C THR A 76 -4.99 -0.04 -2.55
N PRO A 77 -3.99 0.24 -1.69
CA PRO A 77 -3.53 1.56 -1.26
C PRO A 77 -2.33 2.07 -2.11
N ALA A 78 -1.84 3.27 -1.78
CA ALA A 78 -0.59 3.82 -2.31
C ALA A 78 0.22 4.51 -1.20
N THR A 79 1.54 4.34 -1.23
CA THR A 79 2.47 4.98 -0.29
C THR A 79 3.49 5.82 -1.04
N PHE A 80 3.67 7.05 -0.60
CA PHE A 80 4.57 8.04 -1.20
C PHE A 80 5.47 8.67 -0.14
N PHE A 81 6.59 9.24 -0.56
CA PHE A 81 7.47 10.00 0.32
C PHE A 81 7.77 11.38 -0.27
N ASN A 82 7.75 12.41 0.57
CA ASN A 82 8.07 13.78 0.19
C ASN A 82 9.49 14.14 0.64
N LYS A 83 10.40 14.37 -0.30
CA LYS A 83 11.81 14.67 0.02
C LYS A 83 12.04 16.00 0.72
N ALA A 84 11.17 17.00 0.49
CA ALA A 84 11.33 18.34 1.03
C ALA A 84 10.86 18.46 2.48
N THR A 85 9.89 17.64 2.89
CA THR A 85 9.29 17.70 4.23
C THR A 85 9.51 16.43 5.04
N SER A 86 10.18 15.43 4.47
CA SER A 86 10.33 14.08 5.02
C SER A 86 9.01 13.44 5.45
N LEU A 87 7.94 13.69 4.69
CA LEU A 87 6.61 13.16 4.98
C LEU A 87 6.38 11.86 4.21
N LEU A 88 6.09 10.79 4.94
CA LEU A 88 5.49 9.57 4.41
C LEU A 88 3.98 9.80 4.27
N SER A 89 3.44 9.59 3.07
CA SER A 89 2.00 9.62 2.81
C SER A 89 1.50 8.21 2.54
N ILE A 90 0.52 7.76 3.31
CA ILE A 90 -0.16 6.47 3.13
C ILE A 90 -1.62 6.76 2.80
N GLY A 91 -2.02 6.50 1.55
CA GLY A 91 -3.34 6.82 1.04
C GLY A 91 -4.10 5.60 0.52
N SER A 92 -5.42 5.64 0.66
CA SER A 92 -6.30 4.63 0.08
C SER A 92 -7.65 5.21 -0.33
N ALA A 93 -8.45 4.41 -1.05
CA ALA A 93 -9.84 4.67 -1.35
C ALA A 93 -10.70 4.30 -0.12
N VAL A 94 -11.22 5.31 0.58
CA VAL A 94 -11.97 5.14 1.84
C VAL A 94 -13.16 6.10 1.87
N ASN A 95 -14.37 5.60 2.16
CA ASN A 95 -15.59 6.41 2.30
C ASN A 95 -15.83 7.42 1.15
N GLY A 96 -15.63 6.99 -0.10
CA GLY A 96 -15.80 7.84 -1.28
C GLY A 96 -14.64 8.82 -1.55
N SER A 97 -13.69 8.97 -0.62
CA SER A 97 -12.44 9.68 -0.87
C SER A 97 -11.47 8.78 -1.61
N LYS A 98 -11.08 9.15 -2.83
CA LYS A 98 -10.11 8.41 -3.66
C LYS A 98 -8.66 8.49 -3.15
N ASN A 99 -8.38 9.38 -2.21
CA ASN A 99 -7.04 9.61 -1.65
C ASN A 99 -7.13 9.99 -0.17
N TYR A 100 -7.76 9.12 0.62
CA TYR A 100 -7.83 9.28 2.08
C TYR A 100 -6.46 8.99 2.68
N ALA A 101 -5.66 10.05 2.83
CA ALA A 101 -4.25 9.93 3.17
C ALA A 101 -3.94 10.27 4.63
N ARG A 102 -2.94 9.58 5.18
CA ARG A 102 -2.27 9.91 6.43
C ARG A 102 -0.83 10.29 6.15
N TYR A 103 -0.35 11.27 6.90
CA TYR A 103 0.99 11.82 6.75
C TYR A 103 1.75 11.63 8.06
N LEU A 104 2.96 11.11 7.99
CA LEU A 104 3.86 10.99 9.13
C LEU A 104 5.24 11.50 8.75
N THR A 105 5.90 12.20 9.67
CA THR A 105 7.30 12.54 9.49
C THR A 105 8.16 11.31 9.75
N VAL A 106 9.00 10.98 8.78
CA VAL A 106 9.96 9.87 8.85
C VAL A 106 11.38 10.39 8.60
N GLN A 107 12.38 9.56 8.87
CA GLN A 107 13.78 9.90 8.71
C GLN A 107 14.38 9.14 7.53
N TYR A 108 15.35 9.77 6.87
CA TYR A 108 16.22 9.07 5.94
C TYR A 108 17.08 8.05 6.67
N ASN A 109 17.52 7.05 5.93
CA ASN A 109 18.38 5.97 6.41
C ASN A 109 17.78 5.17 7.59
N THR A 110 16.45 5.15 7.71
CA THR A 110 15.70 4.35 8.69
C THR A 110 14.79 3.36 7.98
N GLU A 111 14.72 2.14 8.52
CA GLU A 111 13.83 1.10 8.02
C GLU A 111 12.43 1.27 8.58
N TYR A 112 11.43 1.06 7.73
CA TYR A 112 10.02 1.17 8.08
C TYR A 112 9.25 -0.07 7.66
N ASN A 113 8.42 -0.54 8.57
CA ASN A 113 7.38 -1.52 8.30
C ASN A 113 6.03 -0.81 8.28
N VAL A 114 5.36 -0.83 7.14
CA VAL A 114 4.00 -0.29 7.00
C VAL A 114 3.05 -1.42 6.74
N GLU A 115 1.93 -1.41 7.45
CA GLU A 115 0.81 -2.28 7.16
C GLU A 115 -0.45 -1.47 6.93
N ILE A 116 -1.22 -1.86 5.93
CA ILE A 116 -2.46 -1.18 5.54
C ILE A 116 -3.52 -2.26 5.41
N HIS A 117 -4.55 -2.14 6.22
CA HIS A 117 -5.55 -3.17 6.39
C HIS A 117 -6.92 -2.61 5.98
N GLN A 118 -7.69 -3.41 5.25
CA GLN A 118 -9.13 -3.25 5.14
C GLN A 118 -9.78 -4.58 5.55
N ARG A 119 -10.43 -4.61 6.72
CA ARG A 119 -10.93 -5.85 7.35
C ARG A 119 -12.41 -5.76 7.64
N TYR A 120 -13.16 -6.84 7.43
CA TYR A 120 -14.58 -6.84 7.74
C TYR A 120 -14.80 -6.67 9.24
N LYS A 121 -15.75 -5.82 9.64
CA LYS A 121 -16.21 -5.68 11.03
C LYS A 121 -17.55 -6.38 11.22
N SER A 122 -18.62 -5.75 10.75
CA SER A 122 -20.00 -6.21 10.85
C SER A 122 -20.92 -5.33 10.01
N GLY A 123 -22.09 -5.85 9.60
CA GLY A 123 -23.13 -5.07 8.94
C GLY A 123 -22.71 -4.39 7.63
N GLY A 124 -21.78 -5.00 6.88
CA GLY A 124 -21.21 -4.40 5.66
C GLY A 124 -20.19 -3.30 5.89
N VAL A 125 -19.82 -3.03 7.15
CA VAL A 125 -18.78 -2.06 7.51
C VAL A 125 -17.42 -2.75 7.59
N TYR A 126 -16.40 -2.11 7.04
CA TYR A 126 -15.01 -2.55 7.10
C TYR A 126 -14.20 -1.59 7.97
N LYS A 127 -13.19 -2.08 8.70
CA LYS A 127 -12.17 -1.24 9.35
C LYS A 127 -11.07 -0.98 8.32
N TYR A 128 -10.80 0.29 8.00
CA TYR A 128 -9.56 0.69 7.37
C TYR A 128 -8.57 1.09 8.47
N SER A 129 -7.35 0.54 8.46
CA SER A 129 -6.31 0.92 9.40
C SER A 129 -4.94 0.95 8.75
N THR A 130 -4.07 1.80 9.30
CA THR A 130 -2.66 1.91 8.92
C THR A 130 -1.81 1.74 10.15
N LEU A 131 -0.78 0.92 10.04
CA LEU A 131 0.19 0.66 11.10
C LEU A 131 1.58 1.05 10.60
N LEU A 132 2.39 1.60 11.50
CA LEU A 132 3.81 1.88 11.28
C LEU A 132 4.60 1.18 12.38
N ASN A 133 5.54 0.32 12.00
CA ASN A 133 6.36 -0.48 12.92
C ASN A 133 5.54 -1.25 13.97
N GLY A 134 4.36 -1.75 13.56
CA GLY A 134 3.43 -2.50 14.42
C GLY A 134 2.48 -1.65 15.27
N GLU A 135 2.62 -0.32 15.27
CA GLU A 135 1.72 0.59 16.00
C GLU A 135 0.60 1.10 15.08
N GLU A 136 -0.67 0.98 15.50
CA GLU A 136 -1.81 1.55 14.78
C GLU A 136 -1.80 3.08 14.89
N ILE A 137 -1.30 3.73 13.86
CA ILE A 137 -1.24 5.20 13.76
C ILE A 137 -2.57 5.82 13.34
N HIS A 138 -3.45 5.04 12.73
CA HIS A 138 -4.78 5.50 12.32
C HIS A 138 -5.72 4.33 12.02
N SER A 139 -7.00 4.52 12.36
CA SER A 139 -8.09 3.71 11.84
C SER A 139 -9.40 4.47 11.68
N THR A 140 -10.27 3.96 10.80
CA THR A 140 -11.62 4.47 10.58
C THR A 140 -12.54 3.37 10.02
N ASP A 141 -13.85 3.57 10.14
CA ASP A 141 -14.84 2.69 9.52
C ASP A 141 -15.04 3.09 8.06
N ASN A 142 -14.90 2.15 7.14
CA ASN A 142 -15.18 2.29 5.71
C ASN A 142 -16.50 1.60 5.37
N THR A 143 -17.52 2.39 5.06
CA THR A 143 -18.85 1.89 4.65
C THR A 143 -19.00 1.81 3.13
N GLN A 144 -17.97 2.25 2.38
CA GLN A 144 -17.92 2.21 0.91
C GLN A 144 -16.73 1.37 0.41
N ALA A 145 -16.36 0.34 1.18
CA ALA A 145 -15.45 -0.69 0.70
C ALA A 145 -16.11 -1.45 -0.46
N GLN A 146 -15.38 -1.65 -1.56
CA GLN A 146 -15.87 -2.33 -2.76
C GLN A 146 -14.76 -3.13 -3.42
N GLN A 147 -15.15 -4.06 -4.29
CA GLN A 147 -14.21 -4.84 -5.08
C GLN A 147 -13.66 -3.96 -6.19
N PHE A 148 -12.39 -4.17 -6.50
CA PHE A 148 -11.74 -3.54 -7.64
C PHE A 148 -11.25 -4.60 -8.60
N TYR A 149 -11.33 -4.28 -9.89
CA TYR A 149 -11.01 -5.19 -10.97
C TYR A 149 -9.77 -4.70 -11.71
N ASP A 150 -9.03 -5.65 -12.28
CA ASP A 150 -7.88 -5.40 -13.13
C ASP A 150 -6.79 -4.54 -12.46
N MET A 151 -6.57 -4.80 -11.16
CA MET A 151 -5.66 -4.03 -10.34
C MET A 151 -4.21 -4.36 -10.69
N LYS A 152 -3.38 -3.33 -10.70
CA LYS A 152 -1.93 -3.41 -10.89
C LYS A 152 -1.23 -3.01 -9.61
N VAL A 153 -0.11 -3.67 -9.31
CA VAL A 153 0.73 -3.34 -8.15
C VAL A 153 2.08 -2.88 -8.69
N TYR A 154 2.43 -1.62 -8.41
CA TYR A 154 3.72 -1.06 -8.76
C TYR A 154 4.58 -0.87 -7.52
N ILE A 155 5.85 -1.28 -7.61
CA ILE A 155 6.91 -0.79 -6.74
C ILE A 155 7.46 0.44 -7.45
N SER A 156 7.21 1.65 -6.94
CA SER A 156 7.43 2.90 -7.70
C SER A 156 6.66 2.98 -9.03
N ASP A 157 5.54 3.70 -8.99
CA ASP A 157 4.64 3.89 -10.12
C ASP A 157 5.27 4.65 -11.32
N PRO A 158 4.63 4.63 -12.50
CA PRO A 158 5.13 5.36 -13.68
C PRO A 158 4.85 6.87 -13.67
N TRP A 159 4.14 7.41 -12.68
CA TRP A 159 3.68 8.81 -12.70
C TRP A 159 4.56 9.74 -11.86
N LEU A 160 5.26 9.20 -10.86
CA LEU A 160 6.17 9.94 -10.01
C LEU A 160 7.59 9.35 -10.10
N PRO A 161 8.63 10.12 -9.74
CA PRO A 161 9.96 9.57 -9.55
C PRO A 161 9.95 8.41 -8.55
N ALA A 162 10.85 7.45 -8.75
CA ALA A 162 11.16 6.48 -7.71
C ALA A 162 11.91 7.17 -6.56
N CYS A 163 11.66 6.73 -5.32
CA CYS A 163 12.43 7.22 -4.19
C CYS A 163 13.86 6.67 -4.26
N ASN A 164 14.84 7.37 -3.70
CA ASN A 164 16.19 6.81 -3.55
C ASN A 164 16.21 5.90 -2.32
N GLY A 165 15.98 4.61 -2.53
CA GLY A 165 15.80 3.63 -1.47
C GLY A 165 15.57 2.23 -2.00
N TRP A 166 15.23 1.32 -1.08
CA TRP A 166 14.94 -0.08 -1.41
C TRP A 166 13.68 -0.56 -0.69
N ILE A 167 13.09 -1.63 -1.23
CA ILE A 167 12.04 -2.41 -0.61
C ILE A 167 12.50 -3.86 -0.49
N LYS A 168 12.34 -4.47 0.67
CA LYS A 168 12.81 -5.83 0.97
C LYS A 168 11.68 -6.83 1.13
N TYR A 169 10.52 -6.33 1.53
CA TYR A 169 9.34 -7.14 1.74
C TYR A 169 8.12 -6.45 1.20
N ILE A 170 7.33 -7.19 0.43
CA ILE A 170 5.95 -6.80 0.10
C ILE A 170 5.10 -8.05 0.24
N LYS A 171 4.01 -7.94 1.00
CA LYS A 171 2.97 -8.95 1.04
C LYS A 171 1.60 -8.33 0.82
N ILE A 172 0.88 -8.87 -0.16
CA ILE A 172 -0.52 -8.55 -0.39
C ILE A 172 -1.34 -9.79 -0.08
N THR A 173 -2.25 -9.67 0.88
CA THR A 173 -3.20 -10.72 1.24
C THR A 173 -4.59 -10.27 0.84
N ASN A 174 -5.19 -10.98 -0.10
CA ASN A 174 -6.55 -10.75 -0.58
C ASN A 174 -7.46 -11.82 0.04
N PHE A 175 -8.62 -11.42 0.59
CA PHE A 175 -9.55 -12.33 1.24
C PHE A 175 -10.81 -12.44 0.37
N LEU A 176 -10.95 -13.56 -0.33
CA LEU A 176 -12.03 -13.81 -1.29
C LEU A 176 -13.30 -14.34 -0.61
#